data_AF-A0A0G1R6F4-F1
#
_entry.id   AF-A0A0G1R6F4-F1
#
_cell.length_a   1.000
_cell.length_b   1.000
_cell.length_c   1.000
_cell.angle_alpha   90.00
_cell.angle_beta   90.00
_cell.angle_gamma   90.00
#
_symmetry.space_group_name_H-M   'P 1'
#
loop_
_entity.id
_entity.type
_entity.pdbx_description
1 polymer ?
#
loop_
_entity_poly.entity_id
_entity_poly.type
_entity_poly.pdbx_seq_one_letter_code
_entity_poly.pdbx_strand_id
1 'polypeptide(L)'
;MYIELEHDAEGNIASCYCVDTLPASSAEKLFTRKDGTPAGLEHVRINLDTLTAMEIDAKSGQKAVINAKGEPEIVQIDRTQYIRENFIVDMTSEVSIPANVIIPSGMKMRGLARKK
;
A
#
# COMPACT_ATOMS: atom_id res chain seq x y z
N MET A 1 8.06 6.37 -0.19
CA MET A 1 7.26 5.15 -0.35
C MET A 1 6.04 5.45 -1.21
N TYR A 2 5.83 4.67 -2.26
CA TYR A 2 4.64 4.66 -3.11
C TYR A 2 3.93 3.31 -2.95
N ILE A 3 2.61 3.35 -2.85
CA ILE A 3 1.78 2.14 -2.79
C ILE A 3 0.74 2.20 -3.89
N GLU A 4 0.71 1.15 -4.70
CA GLU A 4 -0.39 0.85 -5.61
C GLU A 4 -1.05 -0.45 -5.20
N LEU A 5 -2.38 -0.48 -5.26
CA LEU A 5 -3.14 -1.63 -4.80
C LEU A 5 -4.43 -1.83 -5.60
N GLU A 6 -4.92 -3.07 -5.56
CA GLU A 6 -6.26 -3.41 -6.02
C GLU A 6 -7.15 -3.69 -4.81
N HIS A 7 -8.34 -3.11 -4.77
CA HIS A 7 -9.32 -3.34 -3.71
C HIS A 7 -10.72 -3.62 -4.25
N ASP A 8 -11.53 -4.30 -3.44
CA ASP A 8 -12.95 -4.52 -3.74
C ASP A 8 -13.83 -3.31 -3.34
N ALA A 9 -15.15 -3.42 -3.53
CA ALA A 9 -16.10 -2.36 -3.20
C ALA A 9 -16.16 -2.00 -1.70
N GLU A 10 -15.70 -2.89 -0.82
CA GLU A 10 -15.65 -2.67 0.64
C GLU A 10 -14.30 -2.08 1.09
N GLY A 11 -13.34 -1.95 0.18
CA GLY A 11 -11.99 -1.47 0.47
C GLY A 11 -11.03 -2.57 0.92
N ASN A 12 -11.41 -3.85 0.83
CA ASN A 12 -10.50 -4.95 1.15
C ASN A 12 -9.39 -5.05 0.09
N ILE A 13 -8.15 -5.13 0.55
CA ILE A 13 -6.97 -5.11 -0.32
C ILE A 13 -6.69 -6.52 -0.87
N ALA A 14 -6.89 -6.68 -2.18
CA ALA A 14 -6.65 -7.92 -2.91
C ALA A 14 -5.17 -8.08 -3.33
N SER A 15 -4.56 -7.01 -3.82
CA SER A 15 -3.14 -6.95 -4.18
C SER A 15 -2.56 -5.61 -3.74
N CYS A 16 -1.28 -5.58 -3.35
CA CYS A 16 -0.60 -4.38 -2.88
C CYS A 16 0.89 -4.45 -3.22
N TYR A 17 1.37 -3.38 -3.86
CA TYR A 17 2.73 -3.24 -4.34
C TYR A 17 3.30 -1.95 -3.76
N CYS A 18 4.33 -2.12 -2.93
CA CYS A 18 5.00 -1.04 -2.23
C CYS A 18 6.41 -0.90 -2.76
N VAL A 19 6.80 0.30 -3.16
CA VAL A 19 8.18 0.60 -3.57
C VAL A 19 8.68 1.85 -2.88
N ASP A 20 9.97 1.85 -2.55
CA ASP A 20 10.65 3.00 -1.97
C ASP A 20 11.13 3.99 -3.05
N THR A 21 11.24 3.51 -4.30
CA THR A 21 11.61 4.31 -5.47
C THR A 21 10.40 4.71 -6.30
N LEU A 22 10.41 5.93 -6.82
CA LEU A 22 9.46 6.37 -7.82
C LEU A 22 9.56 5.53 -9.11
N PRO A 23 8.45 5.30 -9.83
CA PRO A 23 8.53 4.75 -11.19
C PRO A 23 9.35 5.68 -12.08
N ALA A 24 9.99 5.12 -13.12
CA ALA A 24 10.80 5.88 -14.07
C ALA A 24 10.02 7.02 -14.76
N SER A 25 8.70 6.84 -14.85
CA SER A 25 7.75 7.88 -15.24
C SER A 25 6.59 7.93 -14.25
N SER A 26 6.23 9.15 -13.82
CA SER A 26 5.04 9.40 -12.99
C SER A 26 3.72 8.95 -13.64
N ALA A 27 3.69 8.78 -14.97
CA ALA A 27 2.53 8.32 -15.73
C ALA A 27 2.39 6.79 -15.79
N GLU A 28 3.36 6.03 -15.29
CA GLU A 28 3.33 4.58 -15.31
C GLU A 28 2.79 4.00 -14.00
N LYS A 29 2.09 2.86 -14.13
CA LYS A 29 1.68 2.03 -13.00
C LYS A 29 2.90 1.25 -12.52
N LEU A 30 3.04 1.08 -11.21
CA LEU A 30 4.05 0.22 -10.60
C LEU A 30 3.88 -1.24 -11.01
N PHE A 31 2.66 -1.65 -11.27
CA PHE A 31 2.38 -2.97 -11.81
C PHE A 31 1.19 -2.95 -12.77
N THR A 32 1.24 -3.86 -13.73
CA THR A 32 0.14 -4.17 -14.63
C THR A 32 -0.02 -5.66 -14.69
N ARG A 33 -1.25 -6.15 -14.52
CA ARG A 33 -1.56 -7.56 -14.76
C ARG A 33 -1.73 -7.77 -16.26
N LYS A 34 -1.27 -8.91 -16.75
CA LYS A 34 -1.35 -9.28 -18.17
C LYS A 34 -2.78 -9.21 -18.72
N ASP A 35 -3.75 -9.60 -17.90
CA ASP A 35 -5.18 -9.65 -18.27
C ASP A 35 -5.96 -8.41 -17.80
N GLY A 36 -5.27 -7.36 -17.37
CA GLY A 36 -5.88 -6.15 -16.79
C GLY A 36 -6.32 -6.32 -15.33
N THR A 37 -6.95 -5.28 -14.78
CA THR A 37 -7.49 -5.32 -13.42
C THR A 37 -8.71 -6.26 -13.37
N PRO A 38 -8.76 -7.24 -12.44
CA PRO A 38 -9.88 -8.17 -12.35
C PRO A 38 -11.22 -7.48 -12.15
N ALA A 39 -12.30 -8.10 -12.65
CA ALA A 39 -13.65 -7.60 -12.46
C ALA A 39 -14.00 -7.49 -10.97
N GLY A 40 -14.63 -6.38 -10.59
CA GLY A 40 -14.98 -6.08 -9.19
C GLY A 40 -13.84 -5.52 -8.35
N LEU A 41 -12.63 -5.37 -8.91
CA LEU A 41 -11.52 -4.68 -8.27
C LEU A 41 -11.25 -3.32 -8.91
N GLU A 42 -10.85 -2.36 -8.09
CA GLU A 42 -10.37 -1.05 -8.53
C GLU A 42 -8.88 -0.91 -8.23
N HIS A 43 -8.11 -0.41 -9.20
CA HIS A 43 -6.69 -0.12 -9.03
C HIS A 43 -6.51 1.34 -8.64
N VAL A 44 -5.95 1.57 -7.45
CA VAL A 44 -5.72 2.91 -6.89
C VAL A 44 -4.27 3.09 -6.44
N ARG A 45 -3.88 4.36 -6.34
CA ARG A 45 -2.65 4.78 -5.66
C ARG A 45 -3.01 5.32 -4.28
N ILE A 46 -2.23 4.96 -3.28
CA ILE A 46 -2.45 5.43 -1.91
C ILE A 46 -1.60 6.67 -1.64
N ASN A 47 -2.27 7.71 -1.15
CA ASN A 47 -1.60 8.82 -0.50
C ASN A 47 -1.38 8.48 0.97
N LEU A 48 -0.13 8.33 1.37
CA LEU A 48 0.24 8.06 2.75
C LEU A 48 0.64 9.35 3.43
N ASP A 49 0.04 9.63 4.57
CA ASP A 49 0.61 10.60 5.49
C ASP A 49 1.93 10.06 6.09
N THR A 50 2.74 10.97 6.61
CA THR A 50 4.06 10.64 7.17
C THR A 50 3.99 9.65 8.33
N LEU A 51 2.97 9.74 9.18
CA LEU A 51 2.84 8.88 10.36
C LEU A 51 2.52 7.44 9.95
N THR A 52 1.56 7.27 9.05
CA THR A 52 1.19 5.97 8.49
C THR A 52 2.38 5.35 7.74
N ALA A 53 3.12 6.15 6.96
CA ALA A 53 4.29 5.66 6.26
C ALA A 53 5.40 5.19 7.22
N MET A 54 5.68 5.98 8.27
CA MET A 54 6.66 5.61 9.30
C MET A 54 6.25 4.37 10.07
N GLU A 55 4.96 4.21 10.38
CA GLU A 55 4.47 3.01 11.02
C GLU A 55 4.68 1.77 10.16
N ILE A 56 4.25 1.81 8.90
CA ILE A 56 4.40 0.67 7.97
C ILE A 56 5.88 0.27 7.91
N ASP A 57 6.78 1.23 7.80
CA ASP A 57 8.22 0.95 7.80
C ASP A 57 8.71 0.38 9.14
N ALA A 58 8.31 0.99 10.25
CA ALA A 58 8.66 0.54 11.60
C ALA A 58 8.03 -0.80 11.99
N LYS A 59 6.99 -1.29 11.29
CA LYS A 59 6.27 -2.54 11.58
C LYS A 59 6.46 -3.65 10.54
N SER A 60 6.92 -3.32 9.32
CA SER A 60 7.33 -4.29 8.29
C SER A 60 8.85 -4.42 8.13
N GLY A 61 9.32 -5.36 7.31
CA GLY A 61 10.73 -5.59 7.03
C GLY A 61 11.44 -6.50 8.04
N GLN A 62 12.76 -6.54 7.94
CA GLN A 62 13.63 -7.39 8.75
C GLN A 62 13.96 -6.70 10.08
N LYS A 63 13.76 -7.40 11.20
CA LYS A 63 14.00 -6.85 12.53
C LYS A 63 14.65 -7.85 13.47
N ALA A 64 15.57 -7.36 14.28
CA ALA A 64 16.04 -8.08 15.44
C ALA A 64 15.04 -7.92 16.59
N VAL A 65 14.57 -9.04 17.13
CA VAL A 65 13.67 -9.09 18.29
C VAL A 65 14.22 -10.09 19.31
N ILE A 66 13.73 -10.00 20.53
CA ILE A 66 14.01 -11.00 21.57
C ILE A 66 12.84 -11.98 21.60
N ASN A 67 13.13 -13.25 21.42
CA ASN A 67 12.11 -14.30 21.42
C ASN A 67 11.59 -14.58 22.83
N ALA A 68 10.56 -15.43 22.96
CA ALA A 68 9.98 -15.79 24.25
C ALA A 68 10.95 -16.50 25.22
N LYS A 69 12.10 -16.98 24.72
CA LYS A 69 13.18 -17.61 25.50
C LYS A 69 14.28 -16.64 25.91
N GLY A 70 14.19 -15.37 25.53
CA GLY A 70 15.21 -14.35 25.83
C GLY A 70 16.38 -14.31 24.84
N GLU A 71 16.28 -15.00 23.70
CA GLU A 71 17.35 -15.08 22.70
C GLU A 71 17.09 -14.10 21.55
N PRO A 72 18.15 -13.52 20.95
CA PRO A 72 17.99 -12.68 19.76
C PRO A 72 17.57 -13.54 18.56
N GLU A 73 16.55 -13.09 17.85
CA GLU A 73 16.10 -13.68 16.59
C GLU A 73 15.84 -12.59 15.54
N ILE A 74 15.91 -12.97 14.27
CA ILE A 74 15.56 -12.08 13.17
C ILE A 74 14.18 -12.48 12.64
N VAL A 75 13.23 -11.57 12.72
CA VAL A 75 11.89 -11.72 12.13
C VAL A 75 11.80 -10.90 10.85
N GLN A 76 11.15 -11.48 9.84
CA GLN A 76 10.81 -10.78 8.60
C GLN A 76 9.29 -10.64 8.54
N ILE A 77 8.79 -9.42 8.55
CA ILE A 77 7.37 -9.14 8.34
C ILE A 77 7.22 -8.60 6.92
N ASP A 78 6.52 -9.34 6.06
CA ASP A 78 6.26 -8.87 4.69
C ASP A 78 5.40 -7.60 4.73
N ARG A 79 5.83 -6.56 4.00
CA ARG A 79 5.17 -5.25 4.03
C ARG A 79 3.79 -5.31 3.41
N THR A 80 3.63 -6.04 2.32
CA THR A 80 2.33 -6.25 1.66
C THR A 80 1.37 -7.00 2.58
N GLN A 81 1.84 -8.04 3.26
CA GLN A 81 1.07 -8.77 4.27
C GLN A 81 0.65 -7.84 5.41
N TYR A 82 1.59 -7.09 6.00
CA TYR A 82 1.29 -6.16 7.09
C TYR A 82 0.20 -5.16 6.71
N ILE A 83 0.30 -4.54 5.53
CA ILE A 83 -0.70 -3.59 5.05
C ILE A 83 -2.07 -4.26 4.88
N ARG A 84 -2.12 -5.44 4.24
CA ARG A 84 -3.36 -6.18 4.02
C ARG A 84 -4.03 -6.62 5.32
N GLU A 85 -3.28 -6.94 6.35
CA GLU A 85 -3.82 -7.38 7.65
C GLU A 85 -4.31 -6.23 8.52
N ASN A 86 -3.72 -5.03 8.40
CA ASN A 86 -3.96 -3.92 9.32
C ASN A 86 -4.79 -2.78 8.72
N PHE A 87 -4.90 -2.70 7.40
CA PHE A 87 -5.53 -1.58 6.70
C PHE A 87 -6.57 -2.02 5.67
N ILE A 88 -7.51 -1.13 5.39
CA ILE A 88 -8.42 -1.13 4.24
C ILE A 88 -8.23 0.19 3.48
N VAL A 89 -8.66 0.19 2.22
CA VAL A 89 -8.77 1.44 1.46
C VAL A 89 -9.87 2.28 2.07
N ASP A 90 -9.57 3.54 2.34
CA ASP A 90 -10.59 4.48 2.78
C ASP A 90 -11.48 4.85 1.59
N MET A 91 -12.67 4.25 1.56
CA MET A 91 -13.69 4.47 0.52
C MET A 91 -14.43 5.81 0.70
N THR A 92 -14.25 6.49 1.84
CA THR A 92 -14.99 7.70 2.18
C THR A 92 -14.21 8.98 1.90
N SER A 93 -12.87 8.93 1.96
CA SER A 93 -12.03 10.08 1.62
C SER A 93 -11.67 10.10 0.13
N GLU A 94 -12.03 11.19 -0.53
CA GLU A 94 -11.36 11.58 -1.77
C GLU A 94 -10.15 12.44 -1.42
N VAL A 95 -8.98 11.95 -1.80
CA VAL A 95 -7.73 12.70 -1.62
C VAL A 95 -7.56 13.60 -2.84
N SER A 96 -7.40 14.91 -2.61
CA SER A 96 -7.07 15.84 -3.68
C SER A 96 -5.72 15.47 -4.28
N ILE A 97 -5.71 15.18 -5.58
CA ILE A 97 -4.46 14.96 -6.32
C ILE A 97 -3.78 16.34 -6.45
N PRO A 98 -2.57 16.54 -5.89
CA PRO A 98 -1.87 17.79 -6.06
C PRO A 98 -1.63 18.07 -7.56
N ALA A 99 -1.72 19.33 -7.99
CA ALA A 99 -1.65 19.70 -9.41
C ALA A 99 -0.41 19.19 -10.18
N ASN A 100 0.68 18.91 -9.45
CA ASN A 100 1.95 18.44 -10.00
C ASN A 100 2.12 16.91 -9.93
N VAL A 101 1.13 16.18 -9.44
CA VAL A 101 1.17 14.72 -9.34
C VAL A 101 0.45 14.13 -10.55
N ILE A 102 1.21 13.51 -11.44
CA ILE A 102 0.68 12.73 -12.55
C ILE A 102 0.23 11.37 -12.00
N ILE A 103 -1.03 11.02 -12.28
CA ILE A 103 -1.59 9.69 -11.99
C ILE A 103 -1.86 9.00 -13.32
N PRO A 104 -1.50 7.70 -13.47
CA PRO A 104 -1.83 6.94 -14.66
C PRO A 104 -3.33 6.98 -14.98
N SER A 105 -3.66 7.02 -16.27
CA SER A 105 -5.06 7.07 -16.72
C SER A 105 -5.90 5.94 -16.11
N GLY A 106 -7.08 6.28 -15.61
CA GLY A 106 -8.02 5.34 -14.99
C GLY A 106 -7.69 4.93 -13.54
N MET A 107 -6.62 5.45 -12.93
CA MET A 107 -6.37 5.27 -11.49
C MET A 107 -6.91 6.43 -10.67
N LYS A 108 -7.39 6.11 -9.46
CA LYS A 108 -7.77 7.09 -8.45
C LYS A 108 -6.71 7.17 -7.34
N MET A 109 -6.74 8.28 -6.60
CA MET A 109 -5.98 8.43 -5.36
C MET A 109 -6.90 8.21 -4.16
N ARG A 110 -6.46 7.38 -3.21
CA ARG A 110 -7.20 7.05 -1.98
C ARG A 110 -6.30 7.15 -0.75
N GLY A 111 -6.91 7.20 0.44
CA GLY A 111 -6.23 7.00 1.71
C GLY A 111 -6.29 5.55 2.18
N LEU A 112 -5.65 5.28 3.33
CA LEU A 112 -5.86 4.04 4.10
C LEU A 112 -6.63 4.36 5.38
N ALA A 113 -7.49 3.42 5.78
CA ALA A 113 -8.09 3.39 7.10
C ALA A 113 -7.65 2.12 7.83
N ARG A 114 -7.59 2.16 9.16
CA ARG A 114 -7.30 0.95 9.94
C ARG A 114 -8.49 0.02 9.95
N LYS A 115 -8.19 -1.28 9.91
CA LYS A 115 -9.15 -2.31 10.30
C LYS A 115 -9.47 -2.17 11.79
N LYS A 116 -10.75 -2.29 12.13
CA LYS A 116 -11.23 -2.34 13.51
C LYS A 116 -11.13 -3.76 14.05
#